data_AF-A0A6M2DRR7-F1
#
_entry.id   AF-A0A6M2DRR7-F1
#
_cell.length_a   1.000
_cell.length_b   1.000
_cell.length_c   1.000
_cell.angle_alpha   90.00
_cell.angle_beta   90.00
_cell.angle_gamma   90.00
#
_symmetry.space_group_name_H-M   'P 1'
#
loop_
_entity.id
_entity.type
_entity.pdbx_description
1 polymer ?
#
loop_
_entity_poly.entity_id
_entity_poly.type
_entity_poly.pdbx_seq_one_letter_code
_entity_poly.pdbx_strand_id
1 'polypeptide(L)'
;MFSWLSKEGEKQQLYENVVEGLKKIYKTKLLPLEQHYQFHDFHSPMLDDPDFDAKPLILLVGQYSTGKTTFIKYLLEREFPGIRIGPEPTTDRFIAVMYDEKEGVIPGNALVVDPKKQFRPLSKFGNAFLNRFQCSTLPSPVLKGISIVDTPGILSGEKQRVDRGYDFTGVLEWFAERVDRIILLFDAHKLDISDEFRRSIEALRGHDDKIRIVLNKADMIDHQQLMRVYGALMWSLGKVLQTPEVARVYIGSFWDQPLRYDVNRRLFEDEEQDLFKDMQSLPRNAALRKLNDLIKRARLAKVHAYIIAELRKEMPSVFGKEGKKKELIKHLPQTYEKLQREHQISPGDFPDVKKMQECLQHHDFTKFHPLKLKLLEVVDKMMAEDISRLMDMIPQEESTTKIEPLIKGGAFVGVEDTVSPFGYKRGEGIDAGAGEPEWIVKKEKHNYDAKFETLNPIDGKITGAAAKSEMLKSKLPHSVLGKIWKLSDVDKDGALDSDEFALAMHLIQVKIDGHELPNELPSHLIPPSKRI
;
A
#
# COMPACT_ATOMS: atom_id res chain seq x y z
N MET A 1 51.66 -5.07 35.15
CA MET A 1 50.54 -5.27 36.10
C MET A 1 49.41 -4.37 35.63
N PHE A 2 48.39 -4.96 35.01
CA PHE A 2 47.38 -4.26 34.21
C PHE A 2 46.44 -3.41 35.09
N SER A 3 46.30 -2.13 34.74
CA SER A 3 45.33 -1.21 35.33
C SER A 3 43.98 -1.38 34.65
N TRP A 4 42.97 -1.70 35.45
CA TRP A 4 41.56 -1.74 35.06
C TRP A 4 41.04 -0.32 34.82
N LEU A 5 40.93 0.07 33.56
CA LEU A 5 40.02 1.11 33.10
C LEU A 5 38.83 0.42 32.46
N SER A 6 37.78 0.24 33.26
CA SER A 6 36.46 -0.15 32.78
C SER A 6 36.00 0.88 31.75
N LYS A 7 35.90 0.45 30.50
CA LYS A 7 35.07 1.12 29.49
C LYS A 7 33.68 1.27 30.09
N GLU A 8 33.25 2.51 30.33
CA GLU A 8 31.82 2.82 30.45
C GLU A 8 31.15 2.30 29.17
N GLY A 9 30.39 1.22 29.30
CA GLY A 9 29.55 0.72 28.23
C GLY A 9 28.55 1.81 27.88
N GLU A 10 28.48 2.19 26.60
CA GLU A 10 27.32 2.87 26.05
C GLU A 10 26.08 2.10 26.50
N LYS A 11 25.28 2.69 27.39
CA LYS A 11 23.97 2.15 27.73
C LYS A 11 23.21 1.98 26.43
N GLN A 12 22.99 0.72 26.01
CA GLN A 12 22.05 0.36 24.96
C GLN A 12 20.74 1.10 25.26
N GLN A 13 20.41 2.11 24.46
CA GLN A 13 19.10 2.74 24.54
C GLN A 13 18.11 1.72 24.02
N LEU A 14 17.56 0.91 24.93
CA LEU A 14 16.39 0.08 24.65
C LEU A 14 15.20 1.02 24.44
N TYR A 15 14.63 1.01 23.24
CA TYR A 15 13.35 1.66 22.95
C TYR A 15 12.22 0.68 23.29
N GLU A 16 11.07 1.17 23.75
CA GLU A 16 9.92 0.29 24.06
C GLU A 16 9.30 -0.30 22.79
N ASN A 17 9.28 0.48 21.70
CA ASN A 17 8.91 0.02 20.36
C ASN A 17 9.61 0.86 19.27
N VAL A 18 9.52 0.42 18.00
CA VAL A 18 10.15 1.08 16.85
C VAL A 18 9.65 2.52 16.66
N VAL A 19 8.37 2.80 16.90
CA VAL A 19 7.78 4.14 16.72
C VAL A 19 8.35 5.15 17.70
N GLU A 20 8.52 4.77 18.96
CA GLU A 20 9.19 5.61 19.97
C GLU A 20 10.66 5.84 19.63
N GLY A 21 11.34 4.80 19.13
CA GLY A 21 12.70 4.90 18.63
C GLY A 21 12.82 5.95 17.52
N LEU A 22 11.95 5.87 16.51
CA LEU A 22 11.88 6.84 15.40
C LEU A 22 11.66 8.27 15.90
N LYS A 23 10.67 8.47 16.78
CA LYS A 23 10.34 9.78 17.36
C LYS A 23 11.54 10.41 18.08
N LYS A 24 12.21 9.62 18.92
CA LYS A 24 13.39 10.08 19.66
C LYS A 24 14.57 10.38 18.75
N ILE A 25 14.83 9.51 17.77
CA ILE A 25 15.89 9.71 16.79
C ILE A 25 15.64 10.98 15.97
N TYR A 26 14.42 11.20 15.46
CA TYR A 26 14.07 12.41 14.74
C TYR A 26 14.37 13.67 15.58
N LYS A 27 13.79 13.77 16.78
CA LYS A 27 13.91 14.96 17.63
C LYS A 27 15.35 15.26 18.06
N THR A 28 16.16 14.22 18.29
CA THR A 28 17.52 14.39 18.85
C THR A 28 18.61 14.48 17.80
N LYS A 29 18.42 13.86 16.61
CA LYS A 29 19.48 13.72 15.60
C LYS A 29 19.19 14.47 14.30
N LEU A 30 17.95 14.43 13.80
CA LEU A 30 17.60 15.04 12.52
C LEU A 30 17.07 16.48 12.68
N LEU A 31 16.14 16.71 13.61
CA LEU A 31 15.51 18.01 13.84
C LEU A 31 16.51 19.17 14.06
N PRO A 32 17.63 19.00 14.79
CA PRO A 32 18.63 20.06 14.93
C PRO A 32 19.26 20.49 13.59
N LEU A 33 19.44 19.55 12.65
CA LEU A 33 19.93 19.86 11.31
C LEU A 33 18.87 20.63 10.52
N GLU A 34 17.61 20.16 10.56
CA GLU A 34 16.47 20.79 9.87
C GLU A 34 16.29 22.24 10.32
N GLN A 35 16.30 22.49 11.63
CA GLN A 35 16.15 23.84 12.19
C GLN A 35 17.35 24.75 11.84
N HIS A 36 18.57 24.23 11.89
CA HIS A 36 19.76 25.05 11.64
C HIS A 36 19.82 25.57 10.20
N TYR A 37 19.37 24.76 9.22
CA TYR A 37 19.37 25.10 7.80
C TYR A 37 18.01 25.52 7.27
N GLN A 38 17.06 25.87 8.14
CA GLN A 38 15.73 26.36 7.77
C GLN A 38 14.96 25.41 6.84
N PHE A 39 15.14 24.10 7.00
CA PHE A 39 14.56 23.07 6.14
C PHE A 39 13.04 23.22 5.95
N HIS A 40 12.34 23.61 7.02
CA HIS A 40 10.89 23.76 7.05
C HIS A 40 10.34 24.90 6.18
N ASP A 41 11.18 25.88 5.85
CA ASP A 41 10.79 27.01 5.01
C ASP A 41 10.86 26.65 3.50
N PHE A 42 11.50 25.51 3.16
CA PHE A 42 11.72 25.07 1.79
C PHE A 42 10.95 23.80 1.42
N HIS A 43 10.96 22.79 2.29
CA HIS A 43 10.52 21.44 1.92
C HIS A 43 9.25 21.04 2.67
N SER A 44 9.39 20.63 3.94
CA SER A 44 8.26 20.11 4.72
C SER A 44 8.33 20.56 6.18
N PRO A 45 7.16 20.72 6.82
CA PRO A 45 7.08 21.19 8.20
C PRO A 45 7.74 20.21 9.18
N MET A 46 8.01 20.69 10.39
CA MET A 46 8.47 19.85 11.51
C MET A 46 7.48 18.72 11.79
N LEU A 47 7.99 17.53 12.09
CA LEU A 47 7.16 16.40 12.50
C LEU A 47 6.87 16.49 14.00
N ASP A 48 5.60 16.36 14.35
CA ASP A 48 5.11 16.29 15.73
C ASP A 48 4.82 14.83 16.12
N ASP A 49 4.56 14.58 17.41
CA ASP A 49 4.28 13.23 17.91
C ASP A 49 3.12 12.51 17.18
N PRO A 50 2.01 13.20 16.82
CA PRO A 50 0.95 12.59 16.04
C PRO A 50 1.38 12.06 14.67
N ASP A 51 2.41 12.61 14.01
CA ASP A 51 2.90 12.07 12.74
C ASP A 51 3.50 10.66 12.92
N PHE A 52 4.07 10.39 14.10
CA PHE A 52 4.60 9.07 14.46
C PHE A 52 3.53 8.14 15.02
N ASP A 53 2.58 8.66 15.80
CA ASP A 53 1.56 7.86 16.48
C ASP A 53 0.32 7.58 15.61
N ALA A 54 0.16 8.32 14.51
CA ALA A 54 -0.97 8.14 13.60
C ALA A 54 -0.99 6.73 13.00
N LYS A 55 -2.21 6.18 12.97
CA LYS A 55 -2.56 4.96 12.24
C LYS A 55 -2.25 5.14 10.75
N PRO A 56 -2.01 4.04 10.02
CA PRO A 56 -1.78 4.12 8.60
C PRO A 56 -2.91 4.85 7.88
N LEU A 57 -2.54 5.77 6.99
CA LEU A 57 -3.48 6.62 6.28
C LEU A 57 -3.56 6.22 4.81
N ILE A 58 -4.77 6.04 4.30
CA ILE A 58 -5.03 5.72 2.89
C ILE A 58 -5.67 6.93 2.21
N LEU A 59 -5.07 7.41 1.12
CA LEU A 59 -5.60 8.52 0.32
C LEU A 59 -6.34 7.99 -0.92
N LEU A 60 -7.61 8.38 -1.10
CA LEU A 60 -8.38 8.03 -2.31
C LEU A 60 -8.39 9.21 -3.28
N VAL A 61 -7.76 9.07 -4.44
CA VAL A 61 -7.71 10.09 -5.49
C VAL A 61 -8.40 9.58 -6.75
N GLY A 62 -9.15 10.44 -7.42
CA GLY A 62 -9.82 10.05 -8.66
C GLY A 62 -10.77 11.13 -9.14
N GLN A 63 -11.15 11.03 -10.41
CA GLN A 63 -12.11 11.94 -11.02
C GLN A 63 -13.49 11.88 -10.36
N TYR A 64 -14.33 12.82 -10.78
CA TYR A 64 -15.71 12.86 -10.38
C TYR A 64 -16.45 11.54 -10.75
N SER A 65 -17.32 11.07 -9.85
CA SER A 65 -18.13 9.84 -10.03
C SER A 65 -17.35 8.50 -10.12
N THR A 66 -16.04 8.45 -9.88
CA THR A 66 -15.28 7.18 -9.93
C THR A 66 -15.56 6.22 -8.77
N GLY A 67 -16.36 6.64 -7.78
CA GLY A 67 -16.81 5.79 -6.68
C GLY A 67 -15.96 5.83 -5.42
N LYS A 68 -15.12 6.86 -5.19
CA LYS A 68 -14.30 7.01 -3.96
C LYS A 68 -15.12 6.90 -2.67
N THR A 69 -16.16 7.71 -2.53
CA THR A 69 -17.02 7.72 -1.35
C THR A 69 -17.76 6.38 -1.17
N THR A 70 -18.23 5.78 -2.28
CA THR A 70 -18.85 4.44 -2.28
C THR A 70 -17.86 3.36 -1.87
N PHE A 71 -16.61 3.44 -2.31
CA PHE A 71 -15.54 2.51 -1.94
C PHE A 71 -15.29 2.55 -0.42
N ILE A 72 -15.29 3.73 0.20
CA ILE A 72 -15.19 3.83 1.67
C ILE A 72 -16.41 3.19 2.34
N LYS A 73 -17.63 3.52 1.89
CA LYS A 73 -18.86 2.89 2.42
C LYS A 73 -18.80 1.37 2.32
N TYR A 74 -18.32 0.86 1.19
CA TYR A 74 -18.15 -0.56 0.93
C TYR A 74 -17.15 -1.19 1.90
N LEU A 75 -15.95 -0.62 2.04
CA LEU A 75 -14.94 -1.11 2.98
C LEU A 75 -15.45 -1.15 4.43
N LEU A 76 -16.20 -0.14 4.84
CA LEU A 76 -16.73 -0.03 6.20
C LEU A 76 -18.00 -0.87 6.40
N GLU A 77 -18.66 -1.31 5.32
CA GLU A 77 -20.03 -1.87 5.28
C GLU A 77 -21.07 -0.98 5.98
N ARG A 78 -20.80 0.33 6.02
CA ARG A 78 -21.66 1.31 6.67
C ARG A 78 -21.40 2.72 6.17
N GLU A 79 -22.39 3.58 6.37
CA GLU A 79 -22.24 5.01 6.14
C GLU A 79 -21.46 5.68 7.26
N PHE A 80 -20.82 6.81 6.93
CA PHE A 80 -20.06 7.63 7.87
C PHE A 80 -20.61 9.06 7.91
N PRO A 81 -20.50 9.77 9.06
CA PRO A 81 -21.02 11.12 9.18
C PRO A 81 -20.49 12.09 8.11
N GLY A 82 -21.39 12.86 7.49
CA GLY A 82 -21.02 13.81 6.44
C GLY A 82 -20.79 13.18 5.06
N ILE A 83 -21.12 11.90 4.87
CA ILE A 83 -21.13 11.23 3.57
C ILE A 83 -22.14 11.90 2.63
N ARG A 84 -21.77 12.06 1.35
CA ARG A 84 -22.65 12.49 0.26
C ARG A 84 -22.36 11.66 -0.97
N ILE A 85 -23.31 10.83 -1.40
CA ILE A 85 -23.21 10.03 -2.62
C ILE A 85 -24.30 10.50 -3.58
N GLY A 86 -23.92 10.83 -4.82
CA GLY A 86 -24.86 11.23 -5.85
C GLY A 86 -24.20 11.43 -7.21
N PRO A 87 -25.00 11.52 -8.28
CA PRO A 87 -24.50 11.65 -9.66
C PRO A 87 -23.99 13.05 -10.00
N GLU A 88 -24.35 14.09 -9.25
CA GLU A 88 -23.87 15.49 -9.39
C GLU A 88 -22.73 15.81 -8.40
N PRO A 89 -21.76 16.71 -8.71
CA PRO A 89 -20.60 17.05 -7.85
C PRO A 89 -20.87 17.05 -6.34
N THR A 90 -20.78 15.87 -5.71
CA THR A 90 -21.36 15.61 -4.39
C THR A 90 -20.37 15.86 -3.26
N THR A 91 -19.09 15.62 -3.52
CA THR A 91 -17.99 15.80 -2.56
C THR A 91 -17.05 16.91 -3.06
N ASP A 92 -17.22 18.11 -2.52
CA ASP A 92 -16.34 19.27 -2.73
C ASP A 92 -15.28 19.42 -1.62
N ARG A 93 -15.24 18.46 -0.68
CA ARG A 93 -14.43 18.50 0.55
C ARG A 93 -13.47 17.33 0.66
N PHE A 94 -12.35 17.57 1.32
CA PHE A 94 -11.52 16.50 1.88
C PHE A 94 -12.18 15.99 3.16
N ILE A 95 -12.35 14.68 3.27
CA ILE A 95 -12.96 14.03 4.44
C ILE A 95 -11.97 13.01 5.00
N ALA A 96 -11.39 13.30 6.17
CA ALA A 96 -10.61 12.34 6.92
C ALA A 96 -11.54 11.45 7.75
N VAL A 97 -11.78 10.22 7.32
CA VAL A 97 -12.59 9.22 8.01
C VAL A 97 -11.71 8.46 9.01
N MET A 98 -11.98 8.63 10.30
CA MET A 98 -11.14 8.14 11.39
C MET A 98 -11.98 7.45 12.47
N TYR A 99 -11.32 6.62 13.27
CA TYR A 99 -11.97 6.00 14.43
C TYR A 99 -12.20 7.00 15.56
N ASP A 100 -13.37 6.92 16.16
CA ASP A 100 -13.68 7.42 17.50
C ASP A 100 -14.79 6.54 18.09
N GLU A 101 -14.95 6.52 19.41
CA GLU A 101 -16.08 5.85 20.06
C GLU A 101 -17.42 6.54 19.74
N LYS A 102 -17.36 7.83 19.38
CA LYS A 102 -18.55 8.64 19.06
C LYS A 102 -18.59 9.00 17.58
N GLU A 103 -19.79 8.90 17.03
CA GLU A 103 -20.08 9.44 15.70
C GLU A 103 -20.10 10.96 15.72
N GLY A 104 -19.39 11.57 14.77
CA GLY A 104 -19.29 13.01 14.72
C GLY A 104 -18.61 13.54 13.47
N VAL A 105 -18.72 14.86 13.30
CA VAL A 105 -17.98 15.61 12.28
C VAL A 105 -17.24 16.75 12.96
N ILE A 106 -15.94 16.83 12.71
CA ILE A 106 -15.07 17.90 13.19
C ILE A 106 -14.70 18.78 11.99
N PRO A 107 -15.11 20.07 11.97
CA PRO A 107 -14.75 21.00 10.90
C PRO A 107 -13.23 21.23 10.82
N GLY A 108 -12.71 21.51 9.63
CA GLY A 108 -11.28 21.68 9.38
C GLY A 108 -10.61 22.74 10.26
N ASN A 109 -11.28 23.87 10.51
CA ASN A 109 -10.77 24.92 11.42
C ASN A 109 -10.54 24.42 12.85
N ALA A 110 -11.39 23.53 13.35
CA ALA A 110 -11.23 22.91 14.67
C ALA A 110 -10.19 21.76 14.63
N LEU A 111 -10.13 21.05 13.50
CA LEU A 111 -9.24 19.89 13.34
C LEU A 111 -7.76 20.27 13.32
N VAL A 112 -7.41 21.41 12.71
CA VAL A 112 -6.00 21.87 12.63
C VAL A 112 -5.47 22.44 13.95
N VAL A 113 -6.31 22.67 14.94
CA VAL A 113 -5.89 23.11 16.28
C VAL A 113 -5.86 21.97 17.30
N ASP A 114 -6.30 20.78 16.93
CA ASP A 114 -6.28 19.60 17.81
C ASP A 114 -4.86 19.03 17.93
N PRO A 115 -4.22 19.08 19.12
CA PRO A 115 -2.86 18.58 19.32
C PRO A 115 -2.76 17.05 19.19
N LYS A 116 -3.88 16.33 19.18
CA LYS A 116 -3.91 14.87 19.01
C LYS A 116 -3.97 14.43 17.56
N LYS A 117 -4.04 15.37 16.60
CA LYS A 117 -4.23 15.09 15.18
C LYS A 117 -3.07 15.64 14.36
N GLN A 118 -2.65 14.88 13.35
CA GLN A 118 -1.54 15.23 12.44
C GLN A 118 -1.88 16.32 11.40
N PHE A 119 -3.03 16.99 11.53
CA PHE A 119 -3.54 17.90 10.50
C PHE A 119 -3.18 19.36 10.71
N ARG A 120 -2.53 19.71 11.82
CA ARG A 120 -2.13 21.09 12.12
C ARG A 120 -1.41 21.81 10.97
N PRO A 121 -0.45 21.18 10.26
CA PRO A 121 0.25 21.85 9.15
C PRO A 121 -0.64 22.23 7.97
N LEU A 122 -1.85 21.67 7.84
CA LEU A 122 -2.80 22.03 6.79
C LEU A 122 -3.35 23.46 6.95
N SER A 123 -3.14 24.12 8.09
CA SER A 123 -3.50 25.53 8.27
C SER A 123 -2.85 26.45 7.24
N LYS A 124 -1.70 26.06 6.67
CA LYS A 124 -0.98 26.82 5.64
C LYS A 124 -1.78 27.04 4.35
N PHE A 125 -2.76 26.18 4.06
CA PHE A 125 -3.62 26.29 2.88
C PHE A 125 -4.78 27.29 3.06
N GLY A 126 -4.91 27.88 4.26
CA GLY A 126 -5.82 28.97 4.55
C GLY A 126 -7.30 28.57 4.68
N ASN A 127 -8.12 29.55 5.03
CA ASN A 127 -9.54 29.33 5.37
C ASN A 127 -10.38 28.74 4.22
N ALA A 128 -10.05 29.06 2.96
CA ALA A 128 -10.75 28.51 1.81
C ALA A 128 -10.65 26.97 1.75
N PHE A 129 -9.46 26.43 2.04
CA PHE A 129 -9.25 24.99 2.17
C PHE A 129 -9.92 24.44 3.44
N LEU A 130 -9.70 25.08 4.60
CA LEU A 130 -10.19 24.55 5.88
C LEU A 130 -11.73 24.46 5.96
N ASN A 131 -12.45 25.33 5.27
CA ASN A 131 -13.91 25.24 5.13
C ASN A 131 -14.37 24.05 4.25
N ARG A 132 -13.46 23.49 3.46
CA ARG A 132 -13.63 22.30 2.61
C ARG A 132 -12.81 21.11 3.11
N PHE A 133 -12.45 21.12 4.38
CA PHE A 133 -11.80 20.01 5.05
C PHE A 133 -12.58 19.65 6.31
N GLN A 134 -12.77 18.37 6.58
CA GLN A 134 -13.43 17.89 7.78
C GLN A 134 -12.90 16.51 8.17
N CYS A 135 -13.02 16.17 9.45
CA CYS A 135 -12.85 14.81 9.93
C CYS A 135 -14.21 14.21 10.26
N SER A 136 -14.49 13.03 9.73
CA SER A 136 -15.65 12.21 10.07
C SER A 136 -15.18 11.11 11.03
N THR A 137 -15.81 11.00 12.18
CA THR A 137 -15.46 10.01 13.19
C THR A 137 -16.61 9.03 13.40
N LEU A 138 -16.28 7.76 13.59
CA LEU A 138 -17.26 6.71 13.88
C LEU A 138 -16.61 5.46 14.50
N PRO A 139 -17.36 4.68 15.30
CA PRO A 139 -16.90 3.41 15.81
C PRO A 139 -16.93 2.37 14.68
N SER A 140 -15.76 2.05 14.13
CA SER A 140 -15.60 1.03 13.10
C SER A 140 -14.39 0.15 13.40
N PRO A 141 -14.53 -1.20 13.40
CA PRO A 141 -13.42 -2.12 13.51
C PRO A 141 -12.32 -1.89 12.46
N VAL A 142 -12.69 -1.54 11.22
CA VAL A 142 -11.74 -1.20 10.15
C VAL A 142 -10.89 0.00 10.54
N LEU A 143 -11.54 1.06 11.05
CA LEU A 143 -10.87 2.31 11.43
C LEU A 143 -10.01 2.16 12.71
N LYS A 144 -10.15 1.05 13.46
CA LYS A 144 -9.19 0.73 14.52
C LYS A 144 -7.80 0.46 13.96
N GLY A 145 -7.71 -0.16 12.79
CA GLY A 145 -6.44 -0.46 12.12
C GLY A 145 -5.94 0.64 11.19
N ILE A 146 -6.81 1.40 10.52
CA ILE A 146 -6.44 2.41 9.51
C ILE A 146 -7.26 3.70 9.60
N SER A 147 -6.86 4.72 8.85
CA SER A 147 -7.68 5.91 8.57
C SER A 147 -7.72 6.15 7.06
N ILE A 148 -8.80 6.76 6.56
CA ILE A 148 -9.02 6.94 5.12
C ILE A 148 -9.29 8.41 4.83
N VAL A 149 -8.69 8.97 3.79
CA VAL A 149 -8.96 10.32 3.29
C VAL A 149 -9.70 10.23 1.96
N ASP A 150 -10.95 10.68 1.96
CA ASP A 150 -11.71 10.90 0.73
C ASP A 150 -11.33 12.29 0.18
N THR A 151 -10.94 12.35 -1.08
CA THR A 151 -10.62 13.61 -1.76
C THR A 151 -11.81 14.10 -2.61
N PRO A 152 -11.96 15.42 -2.81
CA PRO A 152 -12.91 15.94 -3.79
C PRO A 152 -12.68 15.34 -5.18
N GLY A 153 -13.76 15.08 -5.92
CA GLY A 153 -13.66 14.63 -7.31
C GLY A 153 -12.86 15.60 -8.17
N ILE A 154 -11.91 15.08 -8.94
CA ILE A 154 -11.18 15.89 -9.92
C ILE A 154 -12.08 16.11 -11.13
N LEU A 155 -12.25 17.36 -11.53
CA LEU A 155 -13.16 17.75 -12.61
C LEU A 155 -12.53 17.39 -13.97
N SER A 156 -13.38 17.08 -14.94
CA SER A 156 -13.00 16.79 -16.33
C SER A 156 -13.28 18.03 -17.19
N GLY A 157 -12.25 18.62 -17.80
CA GLY A 157 -12.37 19.66 -18.82
C GLY A 157 -12.06 21.10 -18.37
N GLU A 158 -11.59 21.93 -19.31
CA GLU A 158 -11.10 23.29 -19.06
C GLU A 158 -12.16 24.30 -18.57
N LYS A 159 -13.43 24.09 -18.94
CA LYS A 159 -14.55 25.00 -18.57
C LYS A 159 -15.03 24.84 -17.13
N GLN A 160 -14.58 23.80 -16.44
CA GLN A 160 -14.87 23.54 -15.02
C GLN A 160 -13.63 23.73 -14.14
N ARG A 161 -12.66 24.55 -14.56
CA ARG A 161 -11.65 25.12 -13.65
C ARG A 161 -12.34 26.08 -12.68
N VAL A 162 -13.18 25.54 -11.80
CA VAL A 162 -13.70 26.28 -10.66
C VAL A 162 -12.49 26.58 -9.81
N ASP A 163 -12.14 27.86 -9.67
CA ASP A 163 -11.16 28.29 -8.71
C ASP A 163 -11.59 27.74 -7.34
N ARG A 164 -10.91 26.69 -6.88
CA ARG A 164 -11.22 26.03 -5.61
C ARG A 164 -10.96 26.99 -4.44
N GLY A 165 -10.25 28.09 -4.68
CA GLY A 165 -9.81 29.05 -3.69
C GLY A 165 -8.61 28.56 -2.86
N TYR A 166 -8.03 27.41 -3.22
CA TYR A 166 -6.86 26.83 -2.57
C TYR A 166 -6.06 25.97 -3.55
N ASP A 167 -4.78 25.76 -3.26
CA ASP A 167 -3.88 24.90 -4.02
C ASP A 167 -4.19 23.42 -3.78
N PHE A 168 -5.01 22.83 -4.65
CA PHE A 168 -5.41 21.42 -4.56
C PHE A 168 -4.21 20.47 -4.74
N THR A 169 -3.32 20.78 -5.68
CA THR A 169 -2.12 19.97 -5.95
C THR A 169 -1.17 19.96 -4.76
N GLY A 170 -0.93 21.11 -4.12
CA GLY A 170 -0.11 21.19 -2.91
C GLY A 170 -0.73 20.45 -1.72
N VAL A 171 -2.06 20.41 -1.59
CA VAL A 171 -2.73 19.59 -0.57
C VAL A 171 -2.53 18.09 -0.85
N LEU A 172 -2.66 17.66 -2.11
CA LEU A 172 -2.41 16.26 -2.48
C LEU A 172 -0.96 15.85 -2.21
N GLU A 173 0.01 16.69 -2.58
CA GLU A 173 1.44 16.49 -2.28
C GLU A 173 1.66 16.34 -0.77
N TRP A 174 1.04 17.21 0.04
CA TRP A 174 1.12 17.14 1.51
C TRP A 174 0.60 15.82 2.09
N PHE A 175 -0.51 15.29 1.54
CA PHE A 175 -1.02 13.98 1.95
C PHE A 175 -0.10 12.85 1.44
N ALA A 176 0.40 12.92 0.21
CA ALA A 176 1.28 11.91 -0.38
C ALA A 176 2.54 11.65 0.48
N GLU A 177 3.09 12.71 1.07
CA GLU A 177 4.22 12.62 2.00
C GLU A 177 3.91 11.79 3.26
N ARG A 178 2.65 11.78 3.73
CA ARG A 178 2.24 11.25 5.05
C ARG A 178 1.41 9.98 4.99
N VAL A 179 0.84 9.67 3.84
CA VAL A 179 0.01 8.49 3.65
C VAL A 179 0.88 7.25 3.47
N ASP A 180 0.31 6.10 3.81
CA ASP A 180 0.93 4.79 3.63
C ASP A 180 0.56 4.18 2.28
N ARG A 181 -0.58 4.61 1.74
CA ARG A 181 -1.17 4.07 0.51
C ARG A 181 -1.95 5.16 -0.20
N ILE A 182 -1.79 5.23 -1.52
CA ILE A 182 -2.58 6.09 -2.40
C ILE A 182 -3.34 5.18 -3.34
N ILE A 183 -4.67 5.25 -3.33
CA ILE A 183 -5.53 4.52 -4.26
C ILE A 183 -6.01 5.48 -5.34
N LEU A 184 -5.60 5.24 -6.58
CA LEU A 184 -6.06 5.96 -7.77
C LEU A 184 -7.26 5.23 -8.37
N LEU A 185 -8.46 5.82 -8.25
CA LEU A 185 -9.69 5.23 -8.76
C LEU A 185 -10.03 5.76 -10.17
N PHE A 186 -10.25 4.82 -11.08
CA PHE A 186 -10.73 5.05 -12.45
C PHE A 186 -12.08 4.36 -12.65
N ASP A 187 -12.96 4.95 -13.45
CA ASP A 187 -14.25 4.35 -13.82
C ASP A 187 -14.09 3.62 -15.16
N ALA A 188 -14.35 2.32 -15.20
CA ALA A 188 -14.22 1.52 -16.41
C ALA A 188 -15.21 1.93 -17.53
N HIS A 189 -16.35 2.51 -17.15
CA HIS A 189 -17.36 2.99 -18.10
C HIS A 189 -16.99 4.36 -18.69
N LYS A 190 -16.23 5.19 -17.96
CA LYS A 190 -15.87 6.57 -18.34
C LYS A 190 -14.38 6.83 -18.11
N LEU A 191 -13.54 6.13 -18.87
CA LEU A 191 -12.10 6.33 -18.80
C LEU A 191 -11.71 7.64 -19.51
N ASP A 192 -11.42 8.67 -18.73
CA ASP A 192 -10.79 9.91 -19.17
C ASP A 192 -9.66 10.27 -18.19
N ILE A 193 -8.55 10.81 -18.67
CA ILE A 193 -7.48 11.38 -17.84
C ILE A 193 -7.33 12.85 -18.22
N SER A 194 -8.14 13.68 -17.57
CA SER A 194 -8.10 15.13 -17.76
C SER A 194 -6.74 15.73 -17.37
N ASP A 195 -6.42 16.92 -17.88
CA ASP A 195 -5.18 17.62 -17.53
C ASP A 195 -5.07 17.95 -16.04
N GLU A 196 -6.20 18.19 -15.37
CA GLU A 196 -6.22 18.37 -13.91
C GLU A 196 -5.90 17.05 -13.18
N PHE A 197 -6.41 15.91 -13.67
CA PHE A 197 -6.08 14.62 -13.08
C PHE A 197 -4.61 14.25 -13.33
N ARG A 198 -4.10 14.50 -14.54
CA ARG A 198 -2.68 14.35 -14.86
C ARG A 198 -1.80 15.15 -13.89
N ARG A 199 -2.08 16.44 -13.69
CA ARG A 199 -1.34 17.29 -12.73
C ARG A 199 -1.44 16.77 -11.29
N SER A 200 -2.61 16.23 -10.92
CA SER A 200 -2.81 15.62 -9.60
C SER A 200 -1.96 14.35 -9.43
N ILE A 201 -1.84 13.51 -10.46
CA ILE A 201 -0.96 12.33 -10.43
C ILE A 201 0.51 12.75 -10.43
N GLU A 202 0.88 13.78 -11.20
CA GLU A 202 2.24 14.33 -11.21
C GLU A 202 2.66 14.88 -9.83
N ALA A 203 1.71 15.42 -9.05
CA ALA A 203 1.94 15.84 -7.67
C ALA A 203 2.22 14.68 -6.69
N LEU A 204 1.99 13.42 -7.11
CA LEU A 204 2.29 12.21 -6.33
C LEU A 204 3.63 11.57 -6.71
N ARG A 205 4.36 12.15 -7.66
CA ARG A 205 5.65 11.63 -8.15
C ARG A 205 6.65 11.49 -6.99
N GLY A 206 7.40 10.39 -6.98
CA GLY A 206 8.34 10.08 -5.89
C GLY A 206 7.71 9.30 -4.74
N HIS A 207 6.39 9.06 -4.81
CA HIS A 207 5.63 8.19 -3.93
C HIS A 207 4.99 7.02 -4.69
N ASP A 208 5.58 6.64 -5.83
CA ASP A 208 5.04 5.63 -6.74
C ASP A 208 4.88 4.25 -6.07
N ASP A 209 5.75 3.92 -5.10
CA ASP A 209 5.68 2.69 -4.29
C ASP A 209 4.40 2.61 -3.43
N LYS A 210 3.84 3.77 -3.09
CA LYS A 210 2.60 3.91 -2.31
C LYS A 210 1.36 3.79 -3.19
N ILE A 211 1.48 3.92 -4.51
CA ILE A 211 0.33 3.96 -5.42
C ILE A 211 -0.22 2.55 -5.70
N ARG A 212 -1.55 2.44 -5.68
CA ARG A 212 -2.33 1.31 -6.18
C ARG A 212 -3.42 1.86 -7.08
N ILE A 213 -3.65 1.22 -8.23
CA ILE A 213 -4.66 1.67 -9.18
C ILE A 213 -5.86 0.75 -9.06
N VAL A 214 -7.05 1.32 -9.02
CA VAL A 214 -8.32 0.59 -9.01
C VAL A 214 -9.12 0.99 -10.23
N LEU A 215 -9.39 0.03 -11.12
CA LEU A 215 -10.32 0.15 -12.22
C LEU A 215 -11.70 -0.31 -11.74
N ASN A 216 -12.48 0.65 -11.24
CA ASN A 216 -13.78 0.44 -10.61
C ASN A 216 -14.91 0.35 -11.64
N LYS A 217 -16.06 -0.22 -11.22
CA LYS A 217 -17.25 -0.43 -12.04
C LYS A 217 -16.98 -1.28 -13.30
N ALA A 218 -16.04 -2.22 -13.19
CA ALA A 218 -15.65 -3.10 -14.30
C ALA A 218 -16.81 -4.00 -14.76
N ASP A 219 -17.77 -4.28 -13.89
CA ASP A 219 -19.00 -5.02 -14.18
C ASP A 219 -19.99 -4.26 -15.09
N MET A 220 -19.79 -2.97 -15.34
CA MET A 220 -20.69 -2.15 -16.16
C MET A 220 -20.41 -2.26 -17.66
N ILE A 221 -19.36 -2.97 -18.05
CA ILE A 221 -18.93 -3.18 -19.44
C ILE A 221 -18.68 -4.67 -19.70
N ASP A 222 -18.76 -5.08 -20.96
CA ASP A 222 -18.47 -6.46 -21.34
C ASP A 222 -16.97 -6.78 -21.28
N HIS A 223 -16.62 -8.07 -21.41
CA HIS A 223 -15.23 -8.53 -21.34
C HIS A 223 -14.32 -7.89 -22.42
N GLN A 224 -14.78 -7.72 -23.65
CA GLN A 224 -13.96 -7.15 -24.72
C GLN A 224 -13.69 -5.66 -24.49
N GLN A 225 -14.72 -4.92 -24.07
CA GLN A 225 -14.61 -3.52 -23.71
C GLN A 225 -13.70 -3.34 -22.49
N LEU A 226 -13.79 -4.23 -21.49
CA LEU A 226 -12.91 -4.23 -20.31
C LEU A 226 -11.44 -4.34 -20.71
N MET A 227 -11.08 -5.26 -21.60
CA MET A 227 -9.70 -5.39 -22.09
C MET A 227 -9.22 -4.14 -22.84
N ARG A 228 -10.09 -3.49 -23.62
CA ARG A 228 -9.77 -2.23 -24.31
C ARG A 228 -9.55 -1.08 -23.34
N VAL A 229 -10.42 -0.93 -22.35
CA VAL A 229 -10.34 0.11 -21.32
C VAL A 229 -9.09 -0.09 -20.45
N TYR A 230 -8.81 -1.32 -20.04
CA TYR A 230 -7.59 -1.67 -19.31
C TYR A 230 -6.33 -1.31 -20.10
N GLY A 231 -6.25 -1.70 -21.37
CA GLY A 231 -5.11 -1.34 -22.23
C GLY A 231 -4.95 0.17 -22.40
N ALA A 232 -6.04 0.91 -22.58
CA ALA A 232 -6.02 2.38 -22.69
C ALA A 232 -5.58 3.06 -21.39
N LEU A 233 -5.99 2.55 -20.24
CA LEU A 233 -5.58 3.03 -18.92
C LEU A 233 -4.07 2.85 -18.74
N MET A 234 -3.55 1.64 -18.98
CA MET A 234 -2.12 1.33 -18.83
C MET A 234 -1.25 2.18 -19.77
N TRP A 235 -1.68 2.35 -21.02
CA TRP A 235 -1.00 3.22 -21.97
C TRP A 235 -0.94 4.68 -21.49
N SER A 236 -2.04 5.18 -20.93
CA SER A 236 -2.12 6.56 -20.46
C SER A 236 -1.30 6.77 -19.19
N LEU A 237 -1.36 5.83 -18.24
CA LEU A 237 -0.58 5.87 -17.01
C LEU A 237 0.92 5.75 -17.25
N GLY A 238 1.35 4.91 -18.19
CA GLY A 238 2.77 4.80 -18.56
C GLY A 238 3.37 6.13 -19.01
N LYS A 239 2.58 7.03 -19.60
CA LYS A 239 3.01 8.39 -19.97
C LYS A 239 3.07 9.36 -18.79
N VAL A 240 2.26 9.13 -17.76
CA VAL A 240 2.08 10.07 -16.63
C VAL A 240 3.02 9.73 -15.47
N LEU A 241 3.05 8.46 -15.04
CA LEU A 241 3.85 8.02 -13.89
C LEU A 241 5.36 8.07 -14.18
N GLN A 242 5.77 7.87 -15.45
CA GLN A 242 7.18 7.91 -15.87
C GLN A 242 8.09 6.97 -15.05
N THR A 243 7.54 5.89 -14.51
CA THR A 243 8.29 4.83 -13.84
C THR A 243 8.58 3.69 -14.82
N PRO A 244 9.77 3.05 -14.73
CA PRO A 244 10.04 1.86 -15.52
C PRO A 244 9.21 0.65 -15.06
N GLU A 245 8.73 0.67 -13.81
CA GLU A 245 7.90 -0.37 -13.22
C GLU A 245 6.42 -0.18 -13.57
N VAL A 246 5.77 -1.29 -13.91
CA VAL A 246 4.35 -1.34 -14.23
C VAL A 246 3.55 -1.34 -12.93
N ALA A 247 2.71 -0.32 -12.74
CA ALA A 247 1.86 -0.24 -11.56
C ALA A 247 0.75 -1.32 -11.57
N ARG A 248 0.52 -1.96 -10.43
CA ARG A 248 -0.55 -2.95 -10.24
C ARG A 248 -1.92 -2.27 -10.32
N VAL A 249 -2.79 -2.82 -11.16
CA VAL A 249 -4.21 -2.43 -11.27
C VAL A 249 -5.07 -3.53 -10.70
N TYR A 250 -6.00 -3.15 -9.82
CA TYR A 250 -7.07 -3.99 -9.31
C TYR A 250 -8.36 -3.72 -10.08
N ILE A 251 -8.94 -4.76 -10.67
CA ILE A 251 -10.11 -4.64 -11.54
C ILE A 251 -11.33 -5.18 -10.81
N GLY A 252 -12.37 -4.37 -10.64
CA GLY A 252 -13.57 -4.84 -9.95
C GLY A 252 -14.65 -3.79 -9.82
N SER A 253 -15.64 -4.10 -8.99
CA SER A 253 -16.76 -3.22 -8.68
C SER A 253 -17.01 -3.21 -7.17
N PHE A 254 -16.46 -2.20 -6.51
CA PHE A 254 -16.34 -2.13 -5.06
C PHE A 254 -17.57 -1.46 -4.44
N TRP A 255 -18.70 -2.18 -4.49
CA TRP A 255 -19.98 -1.78 -3.91
C TRP A 255 -20.80 -3.02 -3.51
N ASP A 256 -21.94 -2.79 -2.86
CA ASP A 256 -22.87 -3.83 -2.40
C ASP A 256 -23.99 -4.15 -3.41
N GLN A 257 -23.86 -3.72 -4.66
CA GLN A 257 -24.88 -3.88 -5.70
C GLN A 257 -24.62 -5.12 -6.57
N PRO A 258 -25.67 -5.76 -7.13
CA PRO A 258 -25.51 -6.89 -8.05
C PRO A 258 -24.67 -6.54 -9.27
N LEU A 259 -23.82 -7.46 -9.71
CA LEU A 259 -23.03 -7.31 -10.93
C LEU A 259 -23.94 -7.24 -12.15
N ARG A 260 -23.69 -6.27 -13.03
CA ARG A 260 -24.42 -6.16 -14.30
C ARG A 260 -23.95 -7.17 -15.33
N TYR A 261 -22.63 -7.27 -15.53
CA TYR A 261 -21.99 -8.34 -16.28
C TYR A 261 -21.14 -9.19 -15.33
N ASP A 262 -21.48 -10.46 -15.18
CA ASP A 262 -20.86 -11.37 -14.21
C ASP A 262 -19.88 -12.37 -14.83
N VAL A 263 -19.64 -12.29 -16.15
CA VAL A 263 -18.69 -13.16 -16.87
C VAL A 263 -17.30 -13.14 -16.24
N ASN A 264 -16.87 -12.00 -15.70
CA ASN A 264 -15.58 -11.81 -15.05
C ASN A 264 -15.66 -11.80 -13.51
N ARG A 265 -16.76 -12.31 -12.90
CA ARG A 265 -16.97 -12.28 -11.44
C ARG A 265 -15.75 -12.78 -10.67
N ARG A 266 -15.22 -13.96 -11.05
CA ARG A 266 -14.06 -14.56 -10.40
C ARG A 266 -12.82 -13.65 -10.44
N LEU A 267 -12.59 -12.96 -11.56
CA LEU A 267 -11.50 -11.99 -11.66
C LEU A 267 -11.73 -10.82 -10.68
N PHE A 268 -12.96 -10.30 -10.59
CA PHE A 268 -13.27 -9.19 -9.68
C PHE A 268 -13.05 -9.57 -8.22
N GLU A 269 -13.50 -10.77 -7.83
CA GLU A 269 -13.30 -11.30 -6.48
C GLU A 269 -11.81 -11.56 -6.18
N ASP A 270 -11.06 -12.16 -7.11
CA ASP A 270 -9.61 -12.38 -6.95
C ASP A 270 -8.86 -11.04 -6.74
N GLU A 271 -9.16 -10.02 -7.54
CA GLU A 271 -8.53 -8.69 -7.47
C GLU A 271 -8.94 -7.90 -6.21
N GLU A 272 -10.20 -8.05 -5.77
CA GLU A 272 -10.68 -7.47 -4.52
C GLU A 272 -9.93 -8.05 -3.31
N GLN A 273 -9.78 -9.39 -3.28
CA GLN A 273 -9.03 -10.07 -2.24
C GLN A 273 -7.57 -9.63 -2.20
N ASP A 274 -6.90 -9.53 -3.35
CA ASP A 274 -5.53 -9.04 -3.42
C ASP A 274 -5.40 -7.60 -2.89
N LEU A 275 -6.35 -6.71 -3.23
CA LEU A 275 -6.38 -5.33 -2.72
C LEU A 275 -6.58 -5.31 -1.21
N PHE A 276 -7.51 -6.10 -0.69
CA PHE A 276 -7.81 -6.12 0.74
C PHE A 276 -6.67 -6.70 1.56
N LYS A 277 -5.96 -7.72 1.06
CA LYS A 277 -4.73 -8.22 1.68
C LYS A 277 -3.63 -7.16 1.73
N ASP A 278 -3.44 -6.42 0.63
CA ASP A 278 -2.49 -5.30 0.61
C ASP A 278 -2.85 -4.24 1.67
N MET A 279 -4.14 -3.92 1.81
CA MET A 279 -4.64 -2.99 2.84
C MET A 279 -4.49 -3.55 4.27
N GLN A 280 -4.82 -4.82 4.52
CA GLN A 280 -4.66 -5.48 5.83
C GLN A 280 -3.20 -5.55 6.28
N SER A 281 -2.25 -5.57 5.34
CA SER A 281 -0.82 -5.51 5.65
C SER A 281 -0.35 -4.13 6.15
N LEU A 282 -1.16 -3.07 5.99
CA LEU A 282 -0.72 -1.70 6.22
C LEU A 282 -0.24 -1.43 7.65
N PRO A 283 -0.97 -1.83 8.71
CA PRO A 283 -0.57 -1.58 10.09
C PRO A 283 0.72 -2.31 10.48
N ARG A 284 0.89 -3.54 9.99
CA ARG A 284 2.09 -4.35 10.23
C ARG A 284 3.33 -3.68 9.64
N ASN A 285 3.19 -3.18 8.41
CA ASN A 285 4.29 -2.56 7.67
C ASN A 285 4.48 -1.06 7.97
N ALA A 286 3.68 -0.48 8.89
CA ALA A 286 3.68 0.96 9.17
C ALA A 286 5.00 1.46 9.75
N ALA A 287 5.58 0.70 10.70
CA ALA A 287 6.87 1.03 11.31
C ALA A 287 8.00 1.09 10.26
N LEU A 288 8.06 0.09 9.37
CA LEU A 288 9.03 0.04 8.28
C LEU A 288 8.86 1.21 7.29
N ARG A 289 7.62 1.57 6.95
CA ARG A 289 7.37 2.75 6.10
C ARG A 289 7.82 4.04 6.76
N LYS A 290 7.45 4.28 8.02
CA LYS A 290 7.86 5.48 8.77
C LYS A 290 9.39 5.58 8.88
N LEU A 291 10.07 4.44 9.04
CA LEU A 291 11.53 4.38 8.98
C LEU A 291 12.06 4.78 7.60
N ASN A 292 11.51 4.22 6.51
CA ASN A 292 11.91 4.57 5.14
C ASN A 292 11.67 6.05 4.82
N ASP A 293 10.55 6.62 5.25
CA ASP A 293 10.23 8.03 5.06
C ASP A 293 11.19 8.93 5.87
N LEU A 294 11.58 8.51 7.09
CA LEU A 294 12.60 9.20 7.87
C LEU A 294 13.99 9.14 7.20
N ILE A 295 14.36 8.03 6.55
CA ILE A 295 15.60 7.91 5.76
C ILE A 295 15.57 8.90 4.59
N LYS A 296 14.49 8.89 3.80
CA LYS A 296 14.32 9.80 2.66
C LYS A 296 14.44 11.27 3.11
N ARG A 297 13.75 11.62 4.20
CA ARG A 297 13.80 12.95 4.80
C ARG A 297 15.20 13.34 5.29
N ALA A 298 15.92 12.41 5.93
CA ALA A 298 17.29 12.64 6.40
C ALA A 298 18.26 12.94 5.24
N ARG A 299 18.16 12.19 4.15
CA ARG A 299 18.96 12.45 2.94
C ARG A 299 18.66 13.83 2.37
N LEU A 300 17.38 14.15 2.17
CA LEU A 300 16.99 15.47 1.65
C LEU A 300 17.46 16.61 2.57
N ALA A 301 17.36 16.46 3.89
CA ALA A 301 17.84 17.45 4.85
C ALA A 301 19.36 17.66 4.79
N LYS A 302 20.14 16.59 4.59
CA LYS A 302 21.60 16.70 4.36
C LYS A 302 21.91 17.44 3.06
N VAL A 303 21.25 17.07 1.95
CA VAL A 303 21.44 17.74 0.66
C VAL A 303 21.10 19.22 0.76
N HIS A 304 19.97 19.55 1.40
CA HIS A 304 19.55 20.92 1.68
C HIS A 304 20.60 21.69 2.50
N ALA A 305 21.16 21.08 3.55
CA ALA A 305 22.21 21.69 4.35
C ALA A 305 23.46 22.04 3.51
N TYR A 306 23.88 21.16 2.59
CA TYR A 306 24.99 21.45 1.67
C TYR A 306 24.66 22.60 0.72
N ILE A 307 23.45 22.61 0.14
CA ILE A 307 23.00 23.69 -0.76
C ILE A 307 23.03 25.04 -0.04
N ILE A 308 22.38 25.14 1.13
CA ILE A 308 22.31 26.40 1.89
C ILE A 308 23.70 26.88 2.33
N ALA A 309 24.57 25.97 2.78
CA ALA A 309 25.92 26.31 3.19
C ALA A 309 26.80 26.78 2.02
N GLU A 310 26.67 26.17 0.84
CA GLU A 310 27.42 26.57 -0.35
C GLU A 310 26.95 27.93 -0.87
N LEU A 311 25.63 28.17 -0.89
CA LEU A 311 25.09 29.49 -1.19
C LEU A 311 25.60 30.55 -0.21
N ARG A 312 25.68 30.22 1.09
CA ARG A 312 26.22 31.15 2.11
C ARG A 312 27.71 31.47 1.89
N LYS A 313 28.49 30.48 1.48
CA LYS A 313 29.94 30.58 1.23
C LYS A 313 30.25 31.48 0.03
N GLU A 314 29.42 31.43 -1.01
CA GLU A 314 29.57 32.24 -2.22
C GLU A 314 29.07 33.70 -2.07
N MET A 315 28.39 34.03 -0.96
CA MET A 315 27.85 35.38 -0.73
C MET A 315 28.93 36.37 -0.29
N PRO A 316 29.00 37.58 -0.89
CA PRO A 316 29.95 38.61 -0.51
C PRO A 316 29.57 39.26 0.83
N SER A 317 30.58 39.60 1.63
CA SER A 317 30.37 40.16 2.97
C SER A 317 29.82 41.60 2.96
N VAL A 318 30.15 42.42 1.95
CA VAL A 318 29.94 43.89 2.01
C VAL A 318 29.07 44.43 0.87
N PHE A 319 29.48 44.32 -0.40
CA PHE A 319 28.78 44.90 -1.55
C PHE A 319 28.36 43.84 -2.59
N GLY A 320 27.37 44.15 -3.43
CA GLY A 320 26.95 43.29 -4.55
C GLY A 320 26.05 42.09 -4.20
N LYS A 321 25.50 42.05 -2.98
CA LYS A 321 24.73 40.92 -2.44
C LYS A 321 23.52 40.54 -3.30
N GLU A 322 22.72 41.52 -3.72
CA GLU A 322 21.52 41.28 -4.56
C GLU A 322 21.88 40.75 -5.95
N GLY A 323 22.94 41.28 -6.56
CA GLY A 323 23.44 40.79 -7.85
C GLY A 323 23.92 39.34 -7.74
N LYS A 324 24.73 39.04 -6.71
CA LYS A 324 25.24 37.69 -6.48
C LYS A 324 24.13 36.70 -6.13
N LYS A 325 23.13 37.09 -5.33
CA LYS A 325 21.96 36.24 -5.04
C LYS A 325 21.24 35.82 -6.33
N LYS A 326 20.94 36.77 -7.21
CA LYS A 326 20.29 36.47 -8.51
C LYS A 326 21.14 35.55 -9.39
N GLU A 327 22.46 35.79 -9.41
CA GLU A 327 23.42 34.95 -10.13
C GLU A 327 23.43 33.51 -9.58
N LEU A 328 23.48 33.34 -8.25
CA LEU A 328 23.49 32.04 -7.60
C LEU A 328 22.21 31.25 -7.82
N ILE A 329 21.04 31.91 -7.74
CA ILE A 329 19.75 31.28 -8.04
C ILE A 329 19.73 30.80 -9.50
N LYS A 330 20.18 31.65 -10.44
CA LYS A 330 20.23 31.29 -11.86
C LYS A 330 21.14 30.08 -12.13
N HIS A 331 22.27 29.98 -11.42
CA HIS A 331 23.25 28.90 -11.58
C HIS A 331 23.11 27.76 -10.56
N LEU A 332 21.93 27.63 -9.94
CA LEU A 332 21.65 26.54 -9.01
C LEU A 332 21.85 25.14 -9.61
N PRO A 333 21.51 24.85 -10.90
CA PRO A 333 21.81 23.55 -11.50
C PRO A 333 23.31 23.19 -11.43
N GLN A 334 24.19 24.17 -11.70
CA GLN A 334 25.64 23.98 -11.64
C GLN A 334 26.12 23.76 -10.20
N THR A 335 25.50 24.44 -9.23
CA THR A 335 25.75 24.18 -7.81
C THR A 335 25.39 22.75 -7.44
N TYR A 336 24.27 22.21 -7.94
CA TYR A 336 23.89 20.82 -7.67
C TYR A 336 24.89 19.84 -8.25
N GLU A 337 25.30 20.00 -9.51
CA GLU A 337 26.32 19.15 -10.14
C GLU A 337 27.66 19.17 -9.38
N LYS A 338 28.05 20.34 -8.87
CA LYS A 338 29.25 20.49 -8.04
C LYS A 338 29.11 19.69 -6.74
N LEU A 339 28.03 19.90 -5.99
CA LEU A 339 27.78 19.21 -4.71
C LEU A 339 27.63 17.69 -4.90
N GLN A 340 27.03 17.27 -6.01
CA GLN A 340 26.89 15.86 -6.37
C GLN A 340 28.27 15.18 -6.47
N ARG A 341 29.23 15.80 -7.15
CA ARG A 341 30.59 15.27 -7.31
C ARG A 341 31.40 15.36 -6.03
N GLU A 342 31.32 16.49 -5.32
CA GLU A 342 32.11 16.74 -4.11
C GLU A 342 31.71 15.83 -2.95
N HIS A 343 30.41 15.58 -2.79
CA HIS A 343 29.87 14.81 -1.67
C HIS A 343 29.31 13.43 -2.05
N GLN A 344 29.44 13.01 -3.32
CA GLN A 344 28.98 11.71 -3.82
C GLN A 344 27.48 11.46 -3.56
N ILE A 345 26.66 12.49 -3.78
CA ILE A 345 25.21 12.44 -3.55
C ILE A 345 24.51 11.90 -4.82
N SER A 346 23.44 11.13 -4.66
CA SER A 346 22.62 10.67 -5.80
C SER A 346 21.84 11.84 -6.39
N PRO A 347 21.69 11.95 -7.73
CA PRO A 347 20.82 12.96 -8.34
C PRO A 347 19.39 12.95 -7.79
N GLY A 348 18.88 11.77 -7.41
CA GLY A 348 17.53 11.61 -6.88
C GLY A 348 17.31 12.15 -5.47
N ASP A 349 18.37 12.47 -4.73
CA ASP A 349 18.27 13.07 -3.39
C ASP A 349 18.15 14.60 -3.45
N PHE A 350 18.36 15.21 -4.62
CA PHE A 350 18.24 16.66 -4.80
C PHE A 350 16.78 17.09 -4.99
N PRO A 351 16.36 18.22 -4.40
CA PRO A 351 15.03 18.77 -4.61
C PRO A 351 14.88 19.32 -6.03
N ASP A 352 13.65 19.49 -6.51
CA ASP A 352 13.40 20.10 -7.82
C ASP A 352 14.03 21.50 -7.91
N VAL A 353 14.79 21.72 -8.98
CA VAL A 353 15.57 22.94 -9.17
C VAL A 353 14.67 24.17 -9.27
N LYS A 354 13.54 24.07 -10.00
CA LYS A 354 12.65 25.22 -10.20
C LYS A 354 11.96 25.60 -8.90
N LYS A 355 11.41 24.62 -8.18
CA LYS A 355 10.82 24.83 -6.84
C LYS A 355 11.84 25.48 -5.89
N MET A 356 13.08 24.98 -5.86
CA MET A 356 14.13 25.56 -5.02
C MET A 356 14.50 26.99 -5.43
N GLN A 357 14.60 27.28 -6.74
CA GLN A 357 14.86 28.62 -7.25
C GLN A 357 13.77 29.62 -6.84
N GLU A 358 12.51 29.22 -6.90
CA GLU A 358 11.37 30.04 -6.46
C GLU A 358 11.44 30.31 -4.94
N CYS A 359 11.61 29.27 -4.13
CA CYS A 359 11.75 29.42 -2.67
C CYS A 359 12.92 30.34 -2.29
N LEU A 360 14.08 30.16 -2.92
CA LEU A 360 15.29 30.95 -2.61
C LEU A 360 15.13 32.46 -2.90
N GLN A 361 14.23 32.86 -3.81
CA GLN A 361 13.99 34.28 -4.08
C GLN A 361 13.49 35.03 -2.83
N HIS A 362 12.73 34.36 -1.97
CA HIS A 362 12.12 34.95 -0.77
C HIS A 362 13.03 34.93 0.46
N HIS A 363 14.25 34.40 0.35
CA HIS A 363 15.17 34.24 1.46
C HIS A 363 16.37 35.20 1.39
N ASP A 364 16.90 35.60 2.54
CA ASP A 364 18.11 36.41 2.65
C ASP A 364 19.33 35.50 2.86
N PHE A 365 20.16 35.37 1.82
CA PHE A 365 21.30 34.46 1.84
C PHE A 365 22.39 34.88 2.83
N THR A 366 22.37 36.12 3.34
CA THR A 366 23.32 36.55 4.37
C THR A 366 22.99 35.97 5.74
N LYS A 367 21.72 35.59 5.96
CA LYS A 367 21.25 34.94 7.19
C LYS A 367 21.45 33.43 7.19
N PHE A 368 21.85 32.85 6.07
CA PHE A 368 22.17 31.44 6.01
C PHE A 368 23.40 31.10 6.87
N HIS A 369 23.40 29.89 7.40
CA HIS A 369 24.46 29.39 8.25
C HIS A 369 25.57 28.73 7.42
N PRO A 370 26.85 28.86 7.83
CA PRO A 370 27.93 28.09 7.23
C PRO A 370 27.76 26.59 7.51
N LEU A 371 28.54 25.76 6.81
CA LEU A 371 28.49 24.31 7.00
C LEU A 371 28.94 23.92 8.41
N LYS A 372 28.12 23.14 9.11
CA LYS A 372 28.37 22.65 10.47
C LYS A 372 28.49 21.13 10.44
N LEU A 373 29.71 20.66 10.18
CA LEU A 373 30.05 19.24 10.01
C LEU A 373 29.51 18.35 11.14
N LYS A 374 29.58 18.81 12.40
CA LYS A 374 29.06 18.07 13.55
C LYS A 374 27.59 17.68 13.44
N LEU A 375 26.74 18.52 12.84
CA LEU A 375 25.31 18.18 12.67
C LEU A 375 25.14 17.13 11.57
N LEU A 376 25.94 17.20 10.50
CA LEU A 376 25.93 16.19 9.44
C LEU A 376 26.44 14.84 9.94
N GLU A 377 27.53 14.83 10.70
CA GLU A 377 28.09 13.62 11.34
C GLU A 377 27.06 12.93 12.25
N VAL A 378 26.24 13.69 12.98
CA VAL A 378 25.16 13.14 13.81
C VAL A 378 24.10 12.44 12.95
N VAL A 379 23.72 13.03 11.82
CA VAL A 379 22.76 12.42 10.88
C VAL A 379 23.37 11.24 10.13
N ASP A 380 24.67 11.27 9.82
CA ASP A 380 25.37 10.13 9.23
C ASP A 380 25.44 8.94 10.19
N LYS A 381 25.79 9.20 11.45
CA LYS A 381 25.75 8.18 12.50
C LYS A 381 24.34 7.65 12.70
N MET A 382 23.33 8.51 12.64
CA MET A 382 21.93 8.11 12.67
C MET A 382 21.59 7.10 11.58
N MET A 383 21.92 7.41 10.32
CA MET A 383 21.62 6.55 9.19
C MET A 383 22.40 5.24 9.21
N ALA A 384 23.65 5.24 9.68
CA ALA A 384 24.51 4.06 9.69
C ALA A 384 24.22 3.11 10.86
N GLU A 385 24.01 3.65 12.06
CA GLU A 385 23.92 2.85 13.29
C GLU A 385 22.49 2.72 13.82
N ASP A 386 21.79 3.84 14.03
CA ASP A 386 20.49 3.82 14.70
C ASP A 386 19.41 3.19 13.83
N ILE A 387 19.42 3.48 12.53
CA ILE A 387 18.47 2.91 11.58
C ILE A 387 18.65 1.40 11.44
N SER A 388 19.90 0.92 11.38
CA SER A 388 20.20 -0.52 11.36
C SER A 388 19.64 -1.22 12.60
N ARG A 389 19.78 -0.60 13.79
CA ARG A 389 19.20 -1.15 15.03
C ARG A 389 17.66 -1.20 15.00
N LEU A 390 17.01 -0.17 14.47
CA LEU A 390 15.55 -0.19 14.32
C LEU A 390 15.09 -1.25 13.32
N MET A 391 15.82 -1.44 12.22
CA MET A 391 15.53 -2.51 11.24
C MET A 391 15.55 -3.90 11.89
N ASP A 392 16.49 -4.15 12.80
CA ASP A 392 16.59 -5.43 13.50
C ASP A 392 15.43 -5.69 14.48
N MET A 393 14.79 -4.62 14.99
CA MET A 393 13.64 -4.71 15.89
C MET A 393 12.33 -5.04 15.15
N ILE A 394 12.18 -4.62 13.89
CA ILE A 394 10.91 -4.75 13.12
C ILE A 394 10.48 -6.23 13.00
N PRO A 395 11.32 -7.19 12.56
CA PRO A 395 10.91 -8.59 12.48
C PRO A 395 10.50 -9.17 13.83
N GLN A 396 11.13 -8.72 14.92
CA GLN A 396 10.80 -9.19 16.27
C GLN A 396 9.42 -8.67 16.70
N GLU A 397 9.13 -7.39 16.52
CA GLU A 397 7.79 -6.82 16.76
C GLU A 397 6.71 -7.52 15.93
N GLU A 398 6.96 -7.73 14.64
CA GLU A 398 6.03 -8.45 13.76
C GLU A 398 5.78 -9.90 14.20
N SER A 399 6.81 -10.57 14.75
CA SER A 399 6.69 -11.93 15.25
C SER A 399 5.94 -12.02 16.58
N THR A 400 6.01 -10.96 17.40
CA THR A 400 5.36 -10.90 18.72
C THR A 400 3.89 -10.49 18.60
N THR A 401 3.53 -9.75 17.54
CA THR A 401 2.14 -9.33 17.22
C THR A 401 1.33 -10.43 16.52
N LYS A 402 1.85 -11.67 16.45
CA LYS A 402 1.12 -12.82 15.91
C LYS A 402 -0.04 -13.14 16.85
N ILE A 403 -1.28 -12.83 16.43
CA ILE A 403 -2.48 -13.68 16.62
C ILE A 403 -3.67 -13.07 15.86
N GLU A 404 -3.73 -11.76 15.59
CA GLU A 404 -4.91 -11.15 14.96
C GLU A 404 -4.59 -9.99 13.99
N PRO A 405 -5.18 -9.95 12.77
CA PRO A 405 -5.03 -8.80 11.87
C PRO A 405 -5.60 -7.54 12.53
N LEU A 406 -4.90 -6.39 12.46
CA LEU A 406 -5.37 -5.14 13.06
C LEU A 406 -6.58 -4.54 12.32
N ILE A 407 -6.71 -4.80 11.02
CA ILE A 407 -7.89 -4.44 10.24
C ILE A 407 -8.84 -5.63 10.24
N LYS A 408 -10.01 -5.46 10.85
CA LYS A 408 -11.07 -6.47 10.95
C LYS A 408 -12.42 -5.83 10.68
N GLY A 409 -13.43 -6.66 10.41
CA GLY A 409 -14.80 -6.20 10.17
C GLY A 409 -14.95 -5.49 8.82
N GLY A 410 -16.18 -5.06 8.52
CA GLY A 410 -16.50 -4.53 7.19
C GLY A 410 -16.21 -5.55 6.09
N ALA A 411 -15.85 -5.05 4.90
CA ALA A 411 -15.59 -5.90 3.74
C ALA A 411 -14.39 -6.85 3.91
N PHE A 412 -13.61 -6.69 4.98
CA PHE A 412 -12.45 -7.53 5.29
C PHE A 412 -12.80 -8.85 5.98
N VAL A 413 -14.06 -9.08 6.38
CA VAL A 413 -14.47 -10.31 7.07
C VAL A 413 -14.23 -11.55 6.21
N GLY A 414 -14.47 -11.47 4.90
CA GLY A 414 -14.30 -12.59 3.96
C GLY A 414 -12.87 -12.84 3.51
N VAL A 415 -11.91 -11.99 3.89
CA VAL A 415 -10.52 -12.11 3.44
C VAL A 415 -9.84 -13.22 4.22
N GLU A 416 -9.53 -14.31 3.51
CA GLU A 416 -9.00 -15.56 4.09
C GLU A 416 -9.98 -16.27 5.05
N ASP A 417 -11.28 -15.99 4.96
CA ASP A 417 -12.30 -16.69 5.74
C ASP A 417 -12.45 -18.14 5.25
N THR A 418 -11.73 -19.02 5.93
CA THR A 418 -11.74 -20.47 5.73
C THR A 418 -12.79 -21.17 6.60
N VAL A 419 -13.70 -20.43 7.23
CA VAL A 419 -14.76 -20.99 8.11
C VAL A 419 -16.14 -20.74 7.51
N SER A 420 -16.42 -19.55 6.98
CA SER A 420 -17.71 -19.22 6.35
C SER A 420 -17.99 -20.10 5.13
N PRO A 421 -19.24 -20.54 4.91
CA PRO A 421 -19.65 -21.24 3.70
C PRO A 421 -19.68 -20.33 2.45
N PHE A 422 -19.57 -19.01 2.64
CA PHE A 422 -19.47 -18.00 1.58
C PHE A 422 -18.07 -17.40 1.47
N GLY A 423 -17.08 -18.02 2.13
CA GLY A 423 -15.68 -17.59 2.06
C GLY A 423 -15.14 -17.62 0.62
N TYR A 424 -14.11 -16.83 0.37
CA TYR A 424 -13.44 -16.79 -0.92
C TYR A 424 -12.96 -18.19 -1.36
N LYS A 425 -13.28 -18.59 -2.61
CA LYS A 425 -13.00 -19.93 -3.19
C LYS A 425 -13.70 -21.11 -2.52
N ARG A 426 -14.72 -20.87 -1.70
CA ARG A 426 -15.53 -21.94 -1.10
C ARG A 426 -16.31 -22.74 -2.13
N GLY A 427 -16.35 -24.05 -1.97
CA GLY A 427 -17.08 -24.95 -2.86
C GLY A 427 -16.46 -25.13 -4.25
N GLU A 428 -15.28 -24.58 -4.51
CA GLU A 428 -14.56 -24.72 -5.78
C GLU A 428 -13.21 -25.44 -5.61
N GLY A 429 -12.75 -26.11 -6.68
CA GLY A 429 -11.47 -26.81 -6.70
C GLY A 429 -11.32 -27.82 -5.54
N ILE A 430 -10.35 -27.60 -4.66
CA ILE A 430 -10.09 -28.46 -3.50
C ILE A 430 -11.17 -28.33 -2.41
N ASP A 431 -11.86 -27.20 -2.33
CA ASP A 431 -12.96 -27.00 -1.39
C ASP A 431 -14.30 -27.49 -1.97
N ALA A 432 -14.32 -28.04 -3.19
CA ALA A 432 -15.52 -28.61 -3.78
C ALA A 432 -16.10 -29.73 -2.89
N GLY A 433 -17.40 -29.62 -2.60
CA GLY A 433 -18.11 -30.51 -1.69
C GLY A 433 -17.76 -30.33 -0.21
N ALA A 434 -17.03 -29.29 0.18
CA ALA A 434 -16.90 -28.91 1.58
C ALA A 434 -18.29 -28.58 2.17
N GLY A 435 -18.67 -29.27 3.24
CA GLY A 435 -20.00 -29.14 3.86
C GLY A 435 -21.10 -29.96 3.19
N GLU A 436 -20.83 -30.66 2.08
CA GLU A 436 -21.77 -31.65 1.54
C GLU A 436 -21.75 -32.93 2.40
N PRO A 437 -22.92 -33.57 2.64
CA PRO A 437 -23.00 -34.81 3.42
C PRO A 437 -22.37 -36.00 2.67
N GLU A 438 -22.36 -35.95 1.33
CA GLU A 438 -21.76 -36.99 0.49
C GLU A 438 -20.35 -36.58 0.03
N TRP A 439 -19.49 -37.58 -0.15
CA TRP A 439 -18.16 -37.37 -0.71
C TRP A 439 -18.23 -36.93 -2.17
N ILE A 440 -17.71 -35.74 -2.49
CA ILE A 440 -17.86 -35.11 -3.81
C ILE A 440 -17.41 -36.00 -4.98
N VAL A 441 -16.35 -36.78 -4.76
CA VAL A 441 -15.76 -37.69 -5.76
C VAL A 441 -16.74 -38.80 -6.14
N LYS A 442 -17.68 -39.16 -5.26
CA LYS A 442 -18.71 -40.18 -5.52
C LYS A 442 -19.55 -39.87 -6.77
N LYS A 443 -19.75 -38.59 -7.10
CA LYS A 443 -20.51 -38.16 -8.30
C LYS A 443 -19.87 -38.69 -9.59
N GLU A 444 -18.53 -38.61 -9.69
CA GLU A 444 -17.75 -39.07 -10.86
C GLU A 444 -17.11 -40.45 -10.67
N LYS A 445 -17.28 -41.08 -9.49
CA LYS A 445 -16.61 -42.33 -9.14
C LYS A 445 -16.86 -43.44 -10.15
N HIS A 446 -18.06 -43.57 -10.70
CA HIS A 446 -18.36 -44.58 -11.73
C HIS A 446 -17.44 -44.50 -12.96
N ASN A 447 -17.04 -43.30 -13.38
CA ASN A 447 -16.10 -43.09 -14.48
C ASN A 447 -14.67 -43.48 -14.09
N TYR A 448 -14.30 -43.24 -12.83
CA TYR A 448 -12.98 -43.58 -12.31
C TYR A 448 -12.85 -45.08 -12.04
N ASP A 449 -13.88 -45.73 -11.53
CA ASP A 449 -13.93 -47.19 -11.32
C ASP A 449 -13.80 -47.91 -12.67
N ALA A 450 -14.49 -47.45 -13.71
CA ALA A 450 -14.34 -48.02 -15.05
C ALA A 450 -12.88 -47.96 -15.55
N LYS A 451 -12.15 -46.87 -15.26
CA LYS A 451 -10.72 -46.78 -15.57
C LYS A 451 -9.87 -47.65 -14.65
N PHE A 452 -10.18 -47.70 -13.37
CA PHE A 452 -9.49 -48.51 -12.38
C PHE A 452 -9.46 -49.98 -12.77
N GLU A 453 -10.60 -50.52 -13.20
CA GLU A 453 -10.71 -51.92 -13.66
C GLU A 453 -9.81 -52.21 -14.88
N THR A 454 -9.62 -51.25 -15.80
CA THR A 454 -8.72 -51.43 -16.95
C THR A 454 -7.25 -51.56 -16.58
N LEU A 455 -6.88 -51.16 -15.36
CA LEU A 455 -5.52 -51.27 -14.83
C LEU A 455 -5.24 -52.64 -14.19
N ASN A 456 -6.21 -53.57 -14.23
CA ASN A 456 -6.13 -54.92 -13.68
C ASN A 456 -5.73 -54.94 -12.19
N PRO A 457 -6.60 -54.43 -11.29
CA PRO A 457 -6.34 -54.45 -9.86
C PRO A 457 -6.17 -55.88 -9.34
N ILE A 458 -5.25 -56.07 -8.38
CA ILE A 458 -5.03 -57.33 -7.67
C ILE A 458 -5.49 -57.10 -6.23
N ASP A 459 -6.38 -57.96 -5.73
CA ASP A 459 -7.01 -57.83 -4.40
C ASP A 459 -7.65 -56.45 -4.16
N GLY A 460 -8.24 -55.87 -5.21
CA GLY A 460 -8.91 -54.57 -5.16
C GLY A 460 -7.96 -53.37 -5.10
N LYS A 461 -6.67 -53.56 -5.37
CA LYS A 461 -5.65 -52.49 -5.39
C LYS A 461 -4.83 -52.50 -6.67
N ILE A 462 -4.43 -51.31 -7.12
CA ILE A 462 -3.43 -51.14 -8.19
C ILE A 462 -2.07 -50.79 -7.62
N THR A 463 -1.00 -51.30 -8.23
CA THR A 463 0.37 -50.97 -7.81
C THR A 463 0.71 -49.51 -8.12
N GLY A 464 1.61 -48.91 -7.34
CA GLY A 464 2.10 -47.55 -7.61
C GLY A 464 2.72 -47.38 -9.01
N ALA A 465 3.26 -48.44 -9.61
CA ALA A 465 3.76 -48.40 -10.98
C ALA A 465 2.62 -48.26 -12.01
N ALA A 466 1.54 -49.02 -11.85
CA ALA A 466 0.35 -48.94 -12.71
C ALA A 466 -0.35 -47.58 -12.56
N ALA A 467 -0.57 -47.13 -11.32
CA ALA A 467 -1.14 -45.82 -11.03
C ALA A 467 -0.29 -44.68 -11.62
N LYS A 468 1.03 -44.71 -11.43
CA LYS A 468 1.95 -43.73 -12.00
C LYS A 468 1.86 -43.67 -13.53
N SER A 469 1.78 -44.83 -14.20
CA SER A 469 1.64 -44.89 -15.66
C SER A 469 0.37 -44.20 -16.14
N GLU A 470 -0.75 -44.41 -15.45
CA GLU A 470 -2.01 -43.75 -15.76
C GLU A 470 -1.96 -42.25 -15.46
N MET A 471 -1.50 -41.86 -14.27
CA MET A 471 -1.38 -40.46 -13.86
C MET A 471 -0.52 -39.63 -14.82
N LEU A 472 0.54 -40.21 -15.40
CA LEU A 472 1.40 -39.53 -16.38
C LEU A 472 0.65 -39.14 -17.67
N LYS A 473 -0.46 -39.80 -18.00
CA LYS A 473 -1.28 -39.45 -19.18
C LYS A 473 -1.94 -38.07 -19.06
N SER A 474 -2.10 -37.56 -17.83
CA SER A 474 -2.58 -36.19 -17.58
C SER A 474 -1.63 -35.10 -18.08
N LYS A 475 -0.36 -35.45 -18.40
CA LYS A 475 0.71 -34.52 -18.79
C LYS A 475 1.06 -33.48 -17.73
N LEU A 476 0.66 -33.69 -16.48
CA LEU A 476 1.08 -32.84 -15.37
C LEU A 476 2.58 -33.07 -15.03
N PRO A 477 3.29 -32.04 -14.51
CA PRO A 477 4.68 -32.20 -14.10
C PRO A 477 4.87 -33.31 -13.05
N HIS A 478 5.99 -34.01 -13.09
CA HIS A 478 6.32 -35.09 -12.14
C HIS A 478 6.23 -34.67 -10.67
N SER A 479 6.60 -33.43 -10.34
CA SER A 479 6.50 -32.87 -8.98
C SER A 479 5.05 -32.76 -8.51
N VAL A 480 4.13 -32.38 -9.40
CA VAL A 480 2.69 -32.27 -9.14
C VAL A 480 2.08 -33.65 -8.96
N LEU A 481 2.37 -34.60 -9.86
CA LEU A 481 1.89 -35.97 -9.76
C LEU A 481 2.38 -36.66 -8.49
N GLY A 482 3.63 -36.41 -8.09
CA GLY A 482 4.17 -36.89 -6.81
C GLY A 482 3.45 -36.31 -5.59
N LYS A 483 3.00 -35.04 -5.66
CA LYS A 483 2.15 -34.44 -4.62
C LYS A 483 0.76 -35.09 -4.59
N ILE A 484 0.13 -35.31 -5.75
CA ILE A 484 -1.18 -35.98 -5.85
C ILE A 484 -1.10 -37.40 -5.29
N TRP A 485 -0.06 -38.17 -5.63
CA TRP A 485 0.18 -39.51 -5.08
C TRP A 485 0.18 -39.49 -3.55
N LYS A 486 0.99 -38.62 -2.94
CA LYS A 486 1.07 -38.49 -1.48
C LYS A 486 -0.24 -38.08 -0.80
N LEU A 487 -1.10 -37.35 -1.50
CA LEU A 487 -2.42 -36.95 -1.00
C LEU A 487 -3.47 -38.06 -1.18
N SER A 488 -3.29 -38.95 -2.16
CA SER A 488 -4.29 -39.96 -2.54
C SER A 488 -4.05 -41.30 -1.87
N ASP A 489 -2.79 -41.66 -1.62
CA ASP A 489 -2.35 -42.83 -0.84
C ASP A 489 -2.56 -42.53 0.67
N VAL A 490 -3.81 -42.61 1.11
CA VAL A 490 -4.25 -42.16 2.44
C VAL A 490 -3.74 -43.10 3.53
N ASP A 491 -3.78 -44.41 3.27
CA ASP A 491 -3.27 -45.43 4.20
C ASP A 491 -1.75 -45.67 4.09
N LYS A 492 -1.09 -45.05 3.10
CA LYS A 492 0.37 -45.04 2.89
C LYS A 492 0.95 -46.43 2.65
N ASP A 493 0.20 -47.31 2.00
CA ASP A 493 0.62 -48.67 1.72
C ASP A 493 1.39 -48.82 0.39
N GLY A 494 1.49 -47.74 -0.40
CA GLY A 494 2.21 -47.72 -1.67
C GLY A 494 1.41 -48.28 -2.86
N ALA A 495 0.13 -48.57 -2.67
CA ALA A 495 -0.84 -48.95 -3.67
C ALA A 495 -2.03 -47.97 -3.63
N LEU A 496 -2.98 -48.10 -4.55
CA LEU A 496 -4.25 -47.35 -4.48
C LEU A 496 -5.40 -48.34 -4.62
N ASP A 497 -6.36 -48.29 -3.70
CA ASP A 497 -7.67 -48.91 -3.92
C ASP A 497 -8.57 -48.06 -4.84
N SER A 498 -9.79 -48.52 -5.12
CA SER A 498 -10.74 -47.81 -6.01
C SER A 498 -11.07 -46.41 -5.50
N ASP A 499 -11.19 -46.22 -4.18
CA ASP A 499 -11.49 -44.91 -3.58
C ASP A 499 -10.28 -43.96 -3.70
N GLU A 500 -9.09 -44.46 -3.39
CA GLU A 500 -7.84 -43.69 -3.46
C GLU A 500 -7.47 -43.34 -4.91
N PHE A 501 -7.74 -44.23 -5.86
CA PHE A 501 -7.58 -43.94 -7.28
C PHE A 501 -8.59 -42.89 -7.77
N ALA A 502 -9.86 -42.99 -7.35
CA ALA A 502 -10.87 -41.99 -7.66
C ALA A 502 -10.48 -40.60 -7.09
N LEU A 503 -9.94 -40.57 -5.87
CA LEU A 503 -9.40 -39.36 -5.28
C LEU A 503 -8.23 -38.80 -6.09
N ALA A 504 -7.29 -39.64 -6.53
CA ALA A 504 -6.17 -39.23 -7.36
C ALA A 504 -6.63 -38.62 -8.69
N MET A 505 -7.63 -39.22 -9.35
CA MET A 505 -8.20 -38.70 -10.59
C MET A 505 -8.93 -37.38 -10.37
N HIS A 506 -9.66 -37.24 -9.27
CA HIS A 506 -10.30 -35.98 -8.90
C HIS A 506 -9.28 -34.86 -8.66
N LEU A 507 -8.20 -35.12 -7.91
CA LEU A 507 -7.14 -34.14 -7.67
C LEU A 507 -6.38 -33.76 -8.95
N ILE A 508 -6.21 -34.71 -9.89
CA ILE A 508 -5.70 -34.40 -11.24
C ILE A 508 -6.65 -33.43 -11.94
N GLN A 509 -7.96 -33.69 -11.92
CA GLN A 509 -8.95 -32.82 -12.56
C GLN A 509 -8.94 -31.42 -11.94
N VAL A 510 -8.95 -31.32 -10.61
CA VAL A 510 -8.84 -30.04 -9.89
C VAL A 510 -7.60 -29.25 -10.33
N LYS A 511 -6.47 -29.94 -10.54
CA LYS A 511 -5.24 -29.29 -11.01
C LYS A 511 -5.27 -28.90 -12.49
N ILE A 512 -5.91 -29.70 -13.34
CA ILE A 512 -6.14 -29.39 -14.76
C ILE A 512 -7.06 -28.16 -14.89
N ASP A 513 -8.04 -28.04 -14.02
CA ASP A 513 -8.97 -26.90 -13.96
C ASP A 513 -8.32 -25.62 -13.38
N GLY A 514 -7.02 -25.66 -13.08
CA GLY A 514 -6.22 -24.51 -12.68
C GLY A 514 -6.20 -24.21 -11.19
N HIS A 515 -6.73 -25.10 -10.35
CA HIS A 515 -6.71 -24.91 -8.89
C HIS A 515 -5.41 -25.45 -8.27
N GLU A 516 -5.00 -24.88 -7.13
CA GLU A 516 -3.84 -25.36 -6.38
C GLU A 516 -4.17 -26.57 -5.51
N LEU A 517 -3.19 -27.47 -5.35
CA LEU A 517 -3.32 -28.65 -4.49
C LEU A 517 -2.93 -28.29 -3.04
N PRO A 518 -3.64 -28.79 -2.03
CA PRO A 518 -3.38 -28.46 -0.65
C PRO A 518 -2.12 -29.17 -0.17
N ASN A 519 -1.53 -28.72 0.94
CA ASN A 519 -0.38 -29.41 1.52
C ASN A 519 -0.79 -30.68 2.28
N GLU A 520 -2.02 -30.70 2.81
CA GLU A 520 -2.63 -31.83 3.49
C GLU A 520 -4.04 -32.05 2.93
N LEU A 521 -4.50 -33.30 2.90
CA LEU A 521 -5.81 -33.62 2.34
C LEU A 521 -6.93 -33.13 3.28
N PRO A 522 -7.85 -32.25 2.81
CA PRO A 522 -8.99 -31.82 3.61
C PRO A 522 -9.90 -32.98 3.99
N SER A 523 -10.50 -32.92 5.18
CA SER A 523 -11.31 -34.00 5.74
C SER A 523 -12.52 -34.38 4.89
N HIS A 524 -13.12 -33.43 4.18
CA HIS A 524 -14.24 -33.71 3.27
C HIS A 524 -13.83 -34.48 2.01
N LEU A 525 -12.55 -34.42 1.60
CA LEU A 525 -12.00 -35.19 0.47
C LEU A 525 -11.48 -36.57 0.87
N ILE A 526 -11.30 -36.85 2.16
CA ILE A 526 -10.92 -38.19 2.63
C ILE A 526 -12.04 -39.18 2.24
N PRO A 527 -11.71 -40.30 1.57
CA PRO A 527 -12.69 -41.32 1.23
C PRO A 527 -13.46 -41.78 2.46
N PRO A 528 -14.79 -41.96 2.39
CA PRO A 528 -15.60 -42.35 3.55
C PRO A 528 -15.10 -43.61 4.26
N SER A 529 -14.54 -44.57 3.52
CA SER A 529 -13.93 -45.80 4.02
C SER A 529 -12.67 -45.60 4.85
N LYS A 530 -12.01 -44.44 4.72
CA LYS A 530 -10.73 -44.10 5.37
C LYS A 530 -10.85 -42.98 6.42
N ARG A 531 -12.07 -42.49 6.70
CA ARG A 531 -12.32 -41.50 7.75
C ARG A 531 -12.20 -42.20 9.11
N ILE A 532 -11.30 -41.70 9.97
CA ILE A 532 -11.09 -42.18 11.34
C ILE A 532 -12.14 -41.56 12.27
#